data_AF-A0A101GAK6-F1
#
_entry.id   AF-A0A101GAK6-F1
#
_cell.length_a   1.000
_cell.length_b   1.000
_cell.length_c   1.000
_cell.angle_alpha   90.00
_cell.angle_beta   90.00
_cell.angle_gamma   90.00
#
_symmetry.space_group_name_H-M   'P 1'
#
loop_
_entity.id
_entity.type
_entity.pdbx_description
1 polymer ?
#
loop_
_entity_poly.entity_id
_entity_poly.type
_entity_poly.pdbx_seq_one_letter_code
_entity_poly.pdbx_strand_id
1 'polypeptide(L)' 'MAEEIRITTPLSESVVLNLKAGDSVKISGNLYTGRD' A
#
# COMPACT_ATOMS: atom_id res chain seq x y z
N MET A 1 -4.41 -7.61 17.54
CA MET A 1 -4.87 -7.16 16.20
C MET A 1 -3.75 -6.31 15.63
N ALA A 2 -3.20 -6.65 14.47
CA ALA A 2 -2.15 -5.85 13.84
C ALA A 2 -2.77 -4.52 13.37
N GLU A 3 -2.05 -3.41 13.59
CA GLU A 3 -2.47 -2.09 13.12
C GLU A 3 -2.52 -2.08 11.59
N GLU A 4 -3.62 -1.56 11.02
CA GLU A 4 -3.76 -1.44 9.56
C GLU A 4 -2.94 -0.25 9.04
N ILE A 5 -2.08 -0.51 8.06
CA ILE A 5 -1.25 0.51 7.40
C ILE A 5 -2.07 1.20 6.32
N ARG A 6 -2.22 2.52 6.41
CA ARG A 6 -2.92 3.32 5.39
C ARG A 6 -1.92 3.94 4.43
N ILE A 7 -2.11 3.72 3.13
CA ILE A 7 -1.24 4.22 2.07
C ILE A 7 -2.06 5.01 1.06
N THR A 8 -1.53 6.14 0.61
CA THR A 8 -2.15 6.97 -0.44
C THR A 8 -1.25 7.01 -1.67
N THR A 9 -1.81 6.84 -2.86
CA THR A 9 -1.06 6.95 -4.12
C THR A 9 -0.88 8.42 -4.54
N PRO A 10 0.24 8.80 -5.20
CA PRO A 10 1.35 7.95 -5.64
C PRO A 10 2.26 7.49 -4.49
N LEU A 11 2.85 6.29 -4.64
CA LEU A 11 3.72 5.71 -3.62
C LEU A 11 5.09 6.39 -3.60
N SER A 12 5.63 6.61 -2.40
CA SER A 12 7.03 6.98 -2.20
C SER A 12 7.88 5.74 -1.93
N GLU A 13 9.17 5.81 -2.27
CA GLU A 13 10.13 4.73 -2.05
C GLU A 13 10.24 4.33 -0.57
N SER A 14 10.19 5.32 0.33
CA SER A 14 10.20 5.10 1.78
C SER A 14 9.00 4.28 2.27
N VAL A 15 7.82 4.42 1.66
CA VAL A 15 6.64 3.64 2.05
C VAL A 15 6.84 2.18 1.65
N VAL A 16 7.34 1.93 0.44
CA VAL A 16 7.57 0.57 -0.08
C VAL A 16 8.61 -0.17 0.75
N LEU A 17 9.72 0.49 1.12
CA LEU A 17 10.81 -0.11 1.89
C LEU A 17 10.41 -0.51 3.32
N ASN A 18 9.36 0.09 3.88
CA ASN A 18 8.91 -0.18 5.24
C ASN A 18 7.85 -1.28 5.33
N LEU A 19 7.28 -1.73 4.21
CA LEU A 19 6.27 -2.78 4.18
C LEU A 19 6.88 -4.17 4.39
N LYS A 20 6.17 -5.00 5.16
CA LYS A 20 6.56 -6.38 5.44
C LYS A 20 5.46 -7.35 5.01
N ALA A 21 5.88 -8.57 4.72
CA ALA A 21 4.95 -9.64 4.41
C ALA A 21 4.04 -9.92 5.63
N GLY A 22 2.74 -9.96 5.41
CA GLY A 22 1.74 -10.14 6.46
C GLY A 22 1.11 -8.84 6.97
N ASP A 23 1.60 -7.68 6.54
CA ASP A 23 0.98 -6.40 6.89
C ASP A 23 -0.40 -6.26 6.25
N SER A 24 -1.36 -5.77 7.03
CA SER A 24 -2.69 -5.41 6.51
C SER A 24 -2.64 -3.97 6.02
N VAL A 25 -2.96 -3.75 4.74
CA VAL A 25 -2.82 -2.44 4.08
C VAL A 25 -4.16 -1.98 3.50
N LYS A 26 -4.48 -0.70 3.72
CA LYS A 26 -5.57 0.00 3.04
C LYS A 26 -5.01 1.07 2.11
N ILE A 27 -5.30 0.91 0.82
CA ILE A 27 -4.83 1.84 -0.22
C ILE A 27 -5.95 2.84 -0.54
N SER A 28 -5.58 4.11 -0.70
CA SER A 28 -6.46 5.20 -1.13
C SER A 28 -5.79 6.00 -2.25
N GLY A 29 -6.58 6.66 -3.10
CA GLY A 29 -6.10 7.45 -4.23
C GLY A 29 -6.41 6.80 -5.58
N ASN A 30 -5.60 7.13 -6.59
CA ASN A 30 -5.79 6.64 -7.95
C ASN A 30 -5.19 5.23 -8.10
N LEU A 31 -6.00 4.32 -8.65
CA LEU A 31 -5.62 2.95 -8.96
C LEU A 31 -5.93 2.69 -10.43
N TYR A 32 -4.98 2.09 -11.13
CA TYR A 32 -5.15 1.70 -12.52
C TYR A 32 -5.26 0.18 -12.57
N THR A 33 -6.33 -0.32 -13.18
CA THR A 33 -6.53 -1.75 -13.40
C THR A 33 -5.96 -2.12 -14.75
N GLY A 34 -5.12 -3.15 -14.79
CA GLY A 34 -4.65 -3.78 -16.02
C GLY A 34 -4.75 -5.28 -15.87
N ARG A 35 -5.23 -5.95 -16.91
CA ARG A 35 -5.12 -7.39 -17.08
C ARG A 35 -4.49 -7.65 -18.44
N ASP A 36 -3.95 -8.86 -18.58
CA ASP A 36 -3.65 -9.46 -19.89
C ASP A 36 -4.74 -9.16 -20.91
#